data_AF-A0A086ZGJ8-F1
#
_entry.id   AF-A0A086ZGJ8-F1
#
_cell.length_a   1.000
_cell.length_b   1.000
_cell.length_c   1.000
_cell.angle_alpha   90.00
_cell.angle_beta   90.00
_cell.angle_gamma   90.00
#
_symmetry.space_group_name_H-M   'P 1'
#
loop_
_entity.id
_entity.type
_entity.pdbx_description
1 polymer ?
#
loop_
_entity_poly.entity_id
_entity_poly.type
_entity_poly.pdbx_seq_one_letter_code
_entity_poly.pdbx_strand_id
1 'polypeptide(L)'
;MDENAIHQWLVECFGPIQGNMAFQQLNSLPDGVKDQIMSQDPEQLPKPSEVHALMQAFTASGLNTVNDMERTTEEGPINVRLASSIALAQANDESSEQTVSAAQGQAVRQAMSEANLWLDTTCSLDPAPGEPQVFTRADWVNATLDSWAKFASPVEQSVSDALSSVITDRFGDSFGEGGMAKIFAGPIPIDIPESMNSPAAIIRLMGNMAYSMQLGHAAGELSHKVRGSFDQGIALQSNPAGALIAQNATEYAKSLQIDESEVLSFLALGEAAHARLFAQVPWLMPRFEALIGKYSRGVDIDLDAVEEQLRDAASMDPESISGAVDLSKVGIPDTPEQQEAVASLETLLALVEGWVDCVTWRAGMAHLPHIDQLREMMRRDRAVGGPAEQTFENLLGIHLQPKRMREAAAEWERIGTTEGDKARDAKWSHPDLLPTLPAEEADSGDMTVPAAPTSGDDTAAAVSETTSASAQDSTDAIDWDAELSKLLDEDDDEKRSSKRDFLNRKDGKPNDVDGTDRFDSEGNAHNVSTDPSDTSHASDGLPHNTNEANRADDADNDGGENTGDGTEGFTDRQ
;
A
#
# COMPACT_ATOMS: atom_id res chain seq x y z
N MET A 1 29.22 -28.14 -16.20
CA MET A 1 29.01 -28.25 -14.74
C MET A 1 29.46 -29.63 -14.27
N ASP A 2 29.74 -29.80 -12.96
CA ASP A 2 29.86 -31.14 -12.35
C ASP A 2 28.44 -31.70 -12.14
N GLU A 3 28.19 -32.96 -12.51
CA GLU A 3 26.91 -33.64 -12.28
C GLU A 3 26.52 -33.61 -10.80
N ASN A 4 27.52 -33.69 -9.92
CA ASN A 4 27.34 -33.68 -8.47
C ASN A 4 26.85 -32.31 -7.95
N ALA A 5 27.28 -31.21 -8.59
CA ALA A 5 26.86 -29.85 -8.22
C ALA A 5 25.40 -29.58 -8.61
N ILE A 6 24.98 -30.01 -9.81
CA ILE A 6 23.56 -29.91 -10.23
C ILE A 6 22.68 -30.81 -9.35
N HIS A 7 23.14 -32.02 -9.02
CA HIS A 7 22.39 -32.92 -8.12
C HIS A 7 22.15 -32.28 -6.75
N GLN A 8 23.20 -31.68 -6.16
CA GLN A 8 23.08 -30.98 -4.89
C GLN A 8 22.16 -29.75 -5.00
N TRP A 9 22.30 -28.91 -6.04
CA TRP A 9 21.43 -27.75 -6.27
C TRP A 9 19.95 -28.17 -6.42
N LEU A 10 19.64 -29.24 -7.17
CA LEU A 10 18.28 -29.76 -7.28
C LEU A 10 17.72 -30.27 -5.94
N VAL A 11 18.55 -30.92 -5.11
CA VAL A 11 18.17 -31.37 -3.77
C VAL A 11 17.97 -30.19 -2.81
N GLU A 12 18.74 -29.12 -2.95
CA GLU A 12 18.58 -27.89 -2.17
C GLU A 12 17.35 -27.07 -2.61
N CYS A 13 16.99 -27.07 -3.90
CA CYS A 13 15.83 -26.32 -4.44
C CYS A 13 14.49 -27.03 -4.26
N PHE A 14 14.45 -28.37 -4.34
CA PHE A 14 13.22 -29.15 -4.36
C PHE A 14 13.12 -30.15 -3.21
N GLY A 15 14.11 -30.19 -2.32
CA GLY A 15 14.20 -31.16 -1.22
C GLY A 15 14.70 -32.54 -1.67
N PRO A 16 14.99 -33.43 -0.70
CA PRO A 16 15.70 -34.68 -0.95
C PRO A 16 14.91 -35.75 -1.71
N ILE A 17 13.59 -35.58 -1.92
CA ILE A 17 12.79 -36.54 -2.70
C ILE A 17 12.57 -36.02 -4.12
N GLN A 18 11.98 -34.82 -4.28
CA GLN A 18 11.74 -34.24 -5.60
C GLN A 18 13.06 -33.88 -6.32
N GLY A 19 14.08 -33.38 -5.62
CA GLY A 19 15.39 -33.08 -6.24
C GLY A 19 16.10 -34.31 -6.78
N ASN A 20 15.99 -35.45 -6.08
CA ASN A 20 16.47 -36.75 -6.58
C ASN A 20 15.70 -37.22 -7.83
N MET A 21 14.38 -37.02 -7.88
CA MET A 21 13.58 -37.32 -9.07
C MET A 21 13.92 -36.41 -10.25
N ALA A 22 14.04 -35.10 -10.02
CA ALA A 22 14.41 -34.12 -11.03
C ALA A 22 15.79 -34.43 -11.64
N PHE A 23 16.76 -34.85 -10.82
CA PHE A 23 18.08 -35.27 -11.32
C PHE A 23 18.02 -36.58 -12.12
N GLN A 24 17.17 -37.54 -11.74
CA GLN A 24 16.94 -38.74 -12.54
C GLN A 24 16.28 -38.44 -13.89
N GLN A 25 15.33 -37.48 -13.92
CA GLN A 25 14.72 -36.99 -15.15
C GLN A 25 15.73 -36.27 -16.04
N LEU A 26 16.55 -35.36 -15.49
CA LEU A 26 17.64 -34.68 -16.19
C LEU A 26 18.61 -35.68 -16.85
N ASN A 27 18.94 -36.77 -16.16
CA ASN A 27 19.78 -37.85 -16.68
C ASN A 27 19.10 -38.77 -17.71
N SER A 28 17.78 -38.64 -17.91
CA SER A 28 17.03 -39.37 -18.93
C SER A 28 16.83 -38.58 -20.24
N LEU A 29 17.29 -37.33 -20.29
CA LEU A 29 17.20 -36.48 -21.47
C LEU A 29 18.18 -36.90 -22.59
N PRO A 30 17.88 -36.59 -23.86
CA PRO A 30 18.81 -36.80 -24.96
C PRO A 30 20.13 -36.03 -24.77
N ASP A 31 21.25 -36.66 -25.11
CA ASP A 31 22.60 -36.13 -24.84
C ASP A 31 22.80 -34.68 -25.29
N GLY A 32 22.29 -34.27 -26.46
CA GLY A 32 22.42 -32.89 -26.93
C GLY A 32 21.68 -31.83 -26.10
N VAL A 33 20.61 -32.21 -25.40
CA VAL A 33 19.90 -31.32 -24.45
C VAL A 33 20.60 -31.34 -23.10
N LYS A 34 21.05 -32.53 -22.66
CA LYS A 34 21.83 -32.68 -21.42
C LYS A 34 23.14 -31.88 -21.49
N ASP A 35 23.88 -31.96 -22.58
CA ASP A 35 25.13 -31.22 -22.80
C ASP A 35 24.89 -29.71 -22.84
N GLN A 36 23.77 -29.25 -23.41
CA GLN A 36 23.42 -27.83 -23.45
C GLN A 36 23.14 -27.28 -22.03
N ILE A 37 22.36 -28.01 -21.21
CA ILE A 37 22.10 -27.63 -19.81
C ILE A 37 23.42 -27.72 -18.99
N MET A 38 24.20 -28.78 -19.19
CA MET A 38 25.50 -28.97 -18.52
C MET A 38 26.57 -27.95 -18.96
N SER A 39 26.34 -27.18 -20.03
CA SER A 39 27.29 -26.17 -20.53
C SER A 39 27.12 -24.78 -19.90
N GLN A 40 26.05 -24.54 -19.12
CA GLN A 40 25.85 -23.30 -18.39
C GLN A 40 26.84 -23.14 -17.23
N ASP A 41 27.10 -21.89 -16.84
CA ASP A 41 28.02 -21.55 -15.76
C ASP A 41 27.32 -21.76 -14.40
N PRO A 42 27.93 -22.46 -13.41
CA PRO A 42 27.32 -22.65 -12.09
C PRO A 42 26.89 -21.37 -11.36
N GLU A 43 27.52 -20.23 -11.66
CA GLU A 43 27.15 -18.93 -11.07
C GLU A 43 25.87 -18.33 -11.69
N GLN A 44 25.38 -18.85 -12.82
CA GLN A 44 24.15 -18.41 -13.52
C GLN A 44 22.89 -19.19 -13.12
N LEU A 45 22.95 -20.03 -12.08
CA LEU A 45 21.76 -20.72 -11.55
C LEU A 45 21.13 -19.88 -10.43
N PRO A 46 19.80 -19.67 -10.44
CA PRO A 46 19.13 -18.96 -9.37
C PRO A 46 19.34 -19.68 -8.03
N LYS A 47 19.47 -18.91 -6.96
CA LYS A 47 19.78 -19.45 -5.63
C LYS A 47 18.61 -20.32 -5.15
N PRO A 48 18.86 -21.37 -4.35
CA PRO A 48 17.77 -22.21 -3.83
C PRO A 48 16.68 -21.41 -3.08
N SER A 49 17.02 -20.31 -2.42
CA SER A 49 16.03 -19.40 -1.81
C SER A 49 15.12 -18.69 -2.83
N GLU A 50 15.67 -18.30 -3.99
CA GLU A 50 14.94 -17.65 -5.08
C GLU A 50 14.03 -18.67 -5.78
N VAL A 51 14.49 -19.92 -5.97
CA VAL A 51 13.65 -21.02 -6.50
C VAL A 51 12.51 -21.38 -5.55
N HIS A 52 12.74 -21.42 -4.23
CA HIS A 52 11.68 -21.61 -3.25
C HIS A 52 10.67 -20.45 -3.26
N ALA A 53 11.14 -19.19 -3.33
CA ALA A 53 10.26 -18.03 -3.42
C ALA A 53 9.41 -18.06 -4.69
N LEU A 54 9.99 -18.42 -5.84
CA LEU A 54 9.28 -18.61 -7.10
C LEU A 54 8.24 -19.73 -7.01
N MET A 55 8.58 -20.88 -6.40
CA MET A 55 7.65 -22.00 -6.21
C MET A 55 6.50 -21.64 -5.25
N GLN A 56 6.77 -20.85 -4.20
CA GLN A 56 5.75 -20.30 -3.31
C GLN A 56 4.85 -19.31 -4.05
N ALA A 57 5.40 -18.41 -4.86
CA ALA A 57 4.63 -17.48 -5.70
C ALA A 57 3.74 -18.23 -6.71
N PHE A 58 4.26 -19.27 -7.39
CA PHE A 58 3.49 -20.14 -8.27
C PHE A 58 2.33 -20.83 -7.53
N THR A 59 2.61 -21.31 -6.31
CA THR A 59 1.63 -21.97 -5.44
C THR A 59 0.53 -21.00 -4.99
N ALA A 60 0.91 -19.81 -4.50
CA ALA A 60 0.00 -18.80 -3.97
C ALA A 60 -0.82 -18.10 -5.07
N SER A 61 -0.22 -17.92 -6.25
CA SER A 61 -0.90 -17.52 -7.48
C SER A 61 -1.95 -18.55 -7.92
N GLY A 62 -1.82 -19.81 -7.51
CA GLY A 62 -2.65 -20.90 -7.99
C GLY A 62 -2.37 -21.19 -9.47
N LEU A 63 -1.09 -21.36 -9.82
CA LEU A 63 -0.67 -21.86 -11.14
C LEU A 63 -0.24 -23.34 -11.06
N ASN A 64 -0.61 -24.04 -9.98
CA ASN A 64 -0.26 -25.43 -9.71
C ASN A 64 -0.92 -26.44 -10.65
N THR A 65 -2.03 -26.09 -11.28
CA THR A 65 -2.77 -26.95 -12.21
C THR A 65 -3.22 -26.15 -13.41
N VAL A 66 -3.39 -26.83 -14.56
CA VAL A 66 -3.91 -26.22 -15.79
C VAL A 66 -5.25 -25.52 -15.55
N ASN A 67 -6.16 -26.15 -14.81
CA ASN A 67 -7.46 -25.58 -14.47
C ASN A 67 -7.35 -24.32 -13.61
N ASP A 68 -6.38 -24.26 -12.68
CA ASP A 68 -6.17 -23.05 -11.88
C ASP A 68 -5.46 -21.95 -12.68
N MET A 69 -4.61 -22.28 -13.66
CA MET A 69 -4.04 -21.31 -14.61
C MET A 69 -5.11 -20.70 -15.52
N GLU A 70 -6.01 -21.53 -16.07
CA GLU A 70 -7.16 -21.07 -16.86
C GLU A 70 -8.06 -20.17 -16.00
N ARG A 71 -8.45 -20.63 -14.80
CA ARG A 71 -9.26 -19.83 -13.86
C ARG A 71 -8.58 -18.51 -13.45
N THR A 72 -7.27 -18.50 -13.25
CA THR A 72 -6.53 -17.26 -12.92
C THR A 72 -6.55 -16.27 -14.08
N THR A 73 -6.59 -16.76 -15.32
CA THR A 73 -6.74 -15.93 -16.53
C THR A 73 -8.19 -15.43 -16.69
N GLU A 74 -9.18 -16.19 -16.24
CA GLU A 74 -10.60 -15.80 -16.21
C GLU A 74 -10.96 -14.85 -15.05
N GLU A 75 -10.26 -14.94 -13.91
CA GLU A 75 -10.51 -14.12 -12.71
C GLU A 75 -10.12 -12.65 -12.88
N GLY A 76 -9.33 -12.31 -13.91
CA GLY A 76 -9.14 -10.93 -14.35
C GLY A 76 -7.68 -10.53 -14.62
N PRO A 77 -7.42 -9.22 -14.83
CA PRO A 77 -6.08 -8.68 -15.07
C PRO A 77 -5.10 -8.88 -13.90
N ILE A 78 -5.62 -8.92 -12.67
CA ILE A 78 -4.82 -8.93 -11.45
C ILE A 78 -5.16 -10.18 -10.65
N ASN A 79 -4.14 -10.98 -10.33
CA ASN A 79 -4.27 -12.12 -9.43
C ASN A 79 -4.30 -11.65 -7.98
N VAL A 80 -5.50 -11.33 -7.51
CA VAL A 80 -5.75 -10.89 -6.13
C VAL A 80 -5.33 -11.95 -5.10
N ARG A 81 -5.35 -13.24 -5.44
CA ARG A 81 -4.89 -14.32 -4.54
C ARG A 81 -3.39 -14.24 -4.28
N LEU A 82 -2.59 -14.00 -5.33
CA LEU A 82 -1.15 -13.74 -5.18
C LEU A 82 -0.88 -12.46 -4.40
N ALA A 83 -1.51 -11.35 -4.79
CA ALA A 83 -1.36 -10.06 -4.11
C ALA A 83 -1.69 -10.17 -2.61
N SER A 84 -2.78 -10.86 -2.28
CA SER A 84 -3.21 -11.11 -0.90
C SER A 84 -2.17 -11.92 -0.13
N SER A 85 -1.63 -12.99 -0.71
CA SER A 85 -0.61 -13.80 -0.04
C SER A 85 0.66 -13.02 0.31
N ILE A 86 1.10 -12.11 -0.56
CA ILE A 86 2.29 -11.28 -0.37
C ILE A 86 2.00 -10.18 0.66
N ALA A 87 0.88 -9.47 0.51
CA ALA A 87 0.45 -8.43 1.42
C ALA A 87 0.27 -8.97 2.85
N LEU A 88 -0.38 -10.13 3.00
CA LEU A 88 -0.57 -10.78 4.30
C LEU A 88 0.72 -11.35 4.88
N ALA A 89 1.70 -11.75 4.07
CA ALA A 89 3.01 -12.16 4.58
C ALA A 89 3.79 -10.98 5.19
N GLN A 90 3.66 -9.78 4.62
CA GLN A 90 4.26 -8.55 5.17
C GLN A 90 3.44 -7.95 6.33
N ALA A 91 2.11 -8.01 6.27
CA ALA A 91 1.21 -7.48 7.32
C ALA A 91 1.16 -8.35 8.59
N ASN A 92 1.68 -9.59 8.53
CA ASN A 92 1.79 -10.51 9.67
C ASN A 92 3.25 -10.80 10.05
N ASP A 93 4.13 -9.80 9.93
CA ASP A 93 5.50 -9.91 10.42
C ASP A 93 5.56 -10.04 11.96
N GLU A 94 6.76 -10.31 12.50
CA GLU A 94 6.97 -10.51 13.94
C GLU A 94 6.62 -9.28 14.80
N SER A 95 6.47 -8.09 14.20
CA SER A 95 6.07 -6.86 14.89
C SER A 95 4.56 -6.65 14.97
N SER A 96 3.78 -7.42 14.20
CA SER A 96 2.37 -7.11 13.91
C SER A 96 1.40 -7.89 14.79
N GLU A 97 0.48 -7.17 15.45
CA GLU A 97 -0.56 -7.75 16.30
C GLU A 97 -1.52 -8.63 15.48
N GLN A 98 -1.62 -9.91 15.86
CA GLN A 98 -2.45 -10.91 15.18
C GLN A 98 -3.92 -10.91 15.62
N THR A 99 -4.26 -10.20 16.70
CA THR A 99 -5.61 -10.11 17.26
C THR A 99 -5.81 -8.80 18.00
N VAL A 100 -6.97 -8.16 17.82
CA VAL A 100 -7.34 -6.95 18.59
C VAL A 100 -7.83 -7.34 19.98
N SER A 101 -7.26 -6.71 21.02
CA SER A 101 -7.72 -6.92 22.40
C SER A 101 -9.07 -6.25 22.68
N ALA A 102 -9.82 -6.77 23.66
CA ALA A 102 -11.10 -6.17 24.07
C ALA A 102 -10.96 -4.70 24.54
N ALA A 103 -9.79 -4.31 25.08
CA ALA A 103 -9.52 -2.95 25.52
C ALA A 103 -9.32 -1.99 24.34
N GLN A 104 -8.47 -2.33 23.37
CA GLN A 104 -8.32 -1.58 22.10
C GLN A 104 -9.67 -1.49 21.38
N GLY A 105 -10.37 -2.63 21.29
CA GLY A 105 -11.69 -2.73 20.69
C GLY A 105 -12.73 -1.83 21.35
N GLN A 106 -12.65 -1.58 22.66
CA GLN A 106 -13.52 -0.62 23.36
C GLN A 106 -13.07 0.83 23.14
N ALA A 107 -11.77 1.12 23.24
CA ALA A 107 -11.21 2.46 23.08
C ALA A 107 -11.53 3.07 21.71
N VAL A 108 -11.33 2.31 20.63
CA VAL A 108 -11.63 2.76 19.26
C VAL A 108 -13.12 3.04 19.07
N ARG A 109 -14.01 2.14 19.52
CA ARG A 109 -15.47 2.35 19.40
C ARG A 109 -15.95 3.53 20.25
N GLN A 110 -15.34 3.79 21.40
CA GLN A 110 -15.62 4.97 22.20
C GLN A 110 -15.17 6.24 21.46
N ALA A 111 -13.93 6.29 20.97
CA ALA A 111 -13.40 7.43 20.23
C ALA A 111 -14.23 7.74 18.96
N MET A 112 -14.63 6.73 18.19
CA MET A 112 -15.50 6.91 17.01
C MET A 112 -16.91 7.41 17.36
N SER A 113 -17.44 7.04 18.54
CA SER A 113 -18.72 7.54 19.04
C SER A 113 -18.63 9.01 19.46
N GLU A 114 -17.58 9.37 20.21
CA GLU A 114 -17.30 10.74 20.64
C GLU A 114 -17.00 11.67 19.45
N ALA A 115 -16.19 11.20 18.49
CA ALA A 115 -15.91 11.89 17.23
C ALA A 115 -17.19 12.23 16.45
N ASN A 116 -18.14 11.30 16.35
CA ASN A 116 -19.43 11.57 15.71
C ASN A 116 -20.24 12.64 16.46
N LEU A 117 -20.28 12.59 17.79
CA LEU A 117 -20.97 13.60 18.59
C LEU A 117 -20.36 15.00 18.41
N TRP A 118 -19.03 15.11 18.27
CA TRP A 118 -18.35 16.38 18.01
C TRP A 118 -18.63 16.88 16.58
N LEU A 119 -18.56 15.98 15.58
CA LEU A 119 -18.86 16.30 14.18
C LEU A 119 -20.30 16.80 13.96
N ASP A 120 -21.29 16.32 14.71
CA ASP A 120 -22.68 16.80 14.63
C ASP A 120 -22.84 18.30 14.93
N THR A 121 -21.84 18.94 15.55
CA THR A 121 -21.85 20.39 15.83
C THR A 121 -21.31 21.25 14.68
N THR A 122 -20.53 20.67 13.76
CA THR A 122 -19.79 21.41 12.71
C THR A 122 -19.94 20.84 11.30
N CYS A 123 -20.54 19.66 11.15
CA CYS A 123 -20.78 18.96 9.90
C CYS A 123 -22.28 18.69 9.71
N SER A 124 -22.78 18.92 8.50
CA SER A 124 -24.19 18.78 8.13
C SER A 124 -24.52 17.42 7.50
N LEU A 125 -23.50 16.59 7.26
CA LEU A 125 -23.66 15.23 6.76
C LEU A 125 -23.93 14.29 7.95
N ASP A 126 -25.00 13.50 7.87
CA ASP A 126 -25.36 12.53 8.90
C ASP A 126 -24.25 11.48 9.11
N PRO A 127 -24.13 10.89 10.33
CA PRO A 127 -23.24 9.75 10.58
C PRO A 127 -23.41 8.63 9.55
N ALA A 128 -22.30 8.03 9.13
CA ALA A 128 -22.33 6.85 8.28
C ALA A 128 -23.07 5.68 8.97
N PRO A 129 -23.83 4.86 8.22
CA PRO A 129 -24.53 3.70 8.78
C PRO A 129 -23.55 2.57 9.13
N GLY A 130 -23.89 1.76 10.14
CA GLY A 130 -23.09 0.61 10.55
C GLY A 130 -22.31 0.81 11.86
N GLU A 131 -21.43 -0.13 12.18
CA GLU A 131 -20.54 -0.03 13.35
C GLU A 131 -19.09 0.13 12.86
N PRO A 132 -18.32 1.12 13.39
CA PRO A 132 -16.90 1.25 13.10
C PRO A 132 -16.13 0.01 13.53
N GLN A 133 -15.28 -0.52 12.65
CA GLN A 133 -14.48 -1.70 12.93
C GLN A 133 -13.14 -1.33 13.60
N VAL A 134 -12.49 -2.35 14.15
CA VAL A 134 -11.14 -2.25 14.72
C VAL A 134 -10.31 -3.36 14.08
N PHE A 135 -9.22 -2.96 13.43
CA PHE A 135 -8.45 -3.84 12.55
C PHE A 135 -7.05 -4.11 13.11
N THR A 136 -6.54 -5.30 12.81
CA THR A 136 -5.11 -5.58 12.65
C THR A 136 -4.63 -5.11 11.28
N ARG A 137 -3.31 -5.09 11.04
CA ARG A 137 -2.75 -4.79 9.71
C ARG A 137 -3.27 -5.76 8.63
N ALA A 138 -3.39 -7.04 8.98
CA ALA A 138 -3.94 -8.07 8.11
C ALA A 138 -5.45 -7.92 7.83
N ASP A 139 -6.25 -7.50 8.81
CA ASP A 139 -7.67 -7.20 8.58
C ASP A 139 -7.83 -6.06 7.57
N TRP A 140 -7.01 -5.01 7.68
CA TRP A 140 -7.04 -3.90 6.72
C TRP A 140 -6.69 -4.34 5.29
N VAL A 141 -5.65 -5.18 5.11
CA VAL A 141 -5.32 -5.77 3.80
C VAL A 141 -6.51 -6.55 3.23
N ASN A 142 -7.10 -7.46 4.02
CA ASN A 142 -8.26 -8.26 3.61
C ASN A 142 -9.49 -7.40 3.28
N ALA A 143 -9.69 -6.28 3.98
CA ALA A 143 -10.83 -5.38 3.78
C ALA A 143 -10.71 -4.47 2.54
N THR A 144 -9.49 -4.25 2.01
CA THR A 144 -9.22 -3.21 1.00
C THR A 144 -8.67 -3.72 -0.33
N LEU A 145 -7.93 -4.83 -0.34
CA LEU A 145 -7.17 -5.26 -1.52
C LEU A 145 -8.04 -5.57 -2.76
N ASP A 146 -9.25 -6.11 -2.57
CA ASP A 146 -10.23 -6.32 -3.64
C ASP A 146 -10.58 -5.02 -4.37
N SER A 147 -10.63 -3.89 -3.65
CA SER A 147 -10.92 -2.58 -4.22
C SER A 147 -9.69 -1.97 -4.87
N TRP A 148 -8.50 -2.16 -4.29
CA TRP A 148 -7.22 -1.82 -4.94
C TRP A 148 -7.11 -2.48 -6.32
N ALA A 149 -7.36 -3.78 -6.40
CA ALA A 149 -7.34 -4.51 -7.67
C ALA A 149 -8.37 -3.96 -8.68
N LYS A 150 -9.60 -3.61 -8.24
CA LYS A 150 -10.60 -2.98 -9.11
C LYS A 150 -10.18 -1.60 -9.62
N PHE A 151 -9.54 -0.78 -8.79
CA PHE A 151 -9.03 0.53 -9.18
C PHE A 151 -7.83 0.46 -10.13
N ALA A 152 -6.93 -0.51 -9.93
CA ALA A 152 -5.79 -0.77 -10.81
C ALA A 152 -6.18 -1.42 -12.15
N SER A 153 -7.21 -2.28 -12.16
CA SER A 153 -7.57 -3.11 -13.32
C SER A 153 -7.64 -2.38 -14.67
N PRO A 154 -8.22 -1.15 -14.79
CA PRO A 154 -8.25 -0.44 -16.06
C PRO A 154 -6.88 0.02 -16.57
N VAL A 155 -5.92 0.29 -15.66
CA VAL A 155 -4.55 0.67 -16.01
C VAL A 155 -3.73 -0.56 -16.36
N GLU A 156 -3.80 -1.63 -15.55
CA GLU A 156 -3.14 -2.90 -15.87
C GLU A 156 -3.54 -3.37 -17.27
N GLN A 157 -4.83 -3.39 -17.59
CA GLN A 157 -5.32 -3.83 -18.89
C GLN A 157 -4.72 -3.02 -20.04
N SER A 158 -4.64 -1.69 -19.90
CA SER A 158 -4.07 -0.84 -20.96
C SER A 158 -2.56 -1.04 -21.11
N VAL A 159 -1.82 -1.21 -20.01
CA VAL A 159 -0.38 -1.50 -20.04
C VAL A 159 -0.11 -2.89 -20.65
N SER A 160 -0.91 -3.88 -20.25
CA SER A 160 -0.82 -5.28 -20.71
C SER A 160 -1.18 -5.42 -22.19
N ASP A 161 -2.21 -4.73 -22.66
CA ASP A 161 -2.58 -4.66 -24.09
C ASP A 161 -1.53 -3.91 -24.92
N ALA A 162 -1.01 -2.76 -24.43
CA ALA A 162 0.06 -2.04 -25.10
C ALA A 162 1.31 -2.92 -25.24
N LEU A 163 1.83 -3.48 -24.13
CA LEU A 163 3.00 -4.38 -24.14
C LEU A 163 2.78 -5.61 -25.04
N SER A 164 1.55 -6.15 -25.08
CA SER A 164 1.18 -7.24 -26.00
C SER A 164 1.28 -6.85 -27.47
N SER A 165 0.79 -5.65 -27.84
CA SER A 165 0.86 -5.14 -29.22
C SER A 165 2.31 -5.01 -29.65
N VAL A 166 3.13 -4.38 -28.81
CA VAL A 166 4.55 -4.09 -29.04
C VAL A 166 5.35 -5.36 -29.34
N ILE A 167 5.20 -6.38 -28.51
CA ILE A 167 5.95 -7.62 -28.67
C ILE A 167 5.42 -8.40 -29.87
N THR A 168 4.13 -8.29 -30.20
CA THR A 168 3.56 -8.85 -31.44
C THR A 168 4.14 -8.16 -32.68
N ASP A 169 4.17 -6.84 -32.71
CA ASP A 169 4.64 -6.03 -33.86
C ASP A 169 6.16 -6.16 -34.10
N ARG A 170 6.96 -6.33 -33.03
CA ARG A 170 8.43 -6.47 -33.13
C ARG A 170 8.90 -7.93 -33.25
N PHE A 171 8.30 -8.85 -32.51
CA PHE A 171 8.80 -10.23 -32.37
C PHE A 171 7.83 -11.32 -32.86
N GLY A 172 6.61 -10.97 -33.30
CA GLY A 172 5.63 -11.95 -33.79
C GLY A 172 6.17 -12.87 -34.90
N ASP A 173 6.88 -12.30 -35.87
CA ASP A 173 7.56 -13.07 -36.94
C ASP A 173 8.81 -13.84 -36.46
N SER A 174 9.38 -13.47 -35.31
CA SER A 174 10.60 -14.08 -34.77
C SER A 174 10.34 -15.33 -33.93
N PHE A 175 9.14 -15.49 -33.35
CA PHE A 175 8.80 -16.64 -32.50
C PHE A 175 8.39 -17.91 -33.30
N GLY A 176 7.96 -17.76 -34.56
CA GLY A 176 7.66 -18.86 -35.49
C GLY A 176 6.52 -19.82 -35.06
N GLU A 177 6.26 -20.86 -35.86
CA GLU A 177 5.21 -21.88 -35.60
C GLU A 177 5.42 -22.73 -34.32
N GLY A 178 6.48 -22.46 -33.53
CA GLY A 178 6.78 -23.17 -32.28
C GLY A 178 6.61 -22.36 -31.00
N GLY A 179 6.43 -21.03 -31.09
CA GLY A 179 6.22 -20.12 -29.95
C GLY A 179 7.32 -20.11 -28.88
N MET A 180 7.07 -19.33 -27.82
CA MET A 180 7.90 -19.32 -26.60
C MET A 180 7.89 -20.65 -25.82
N ALA A 181 7.03 -21.60 -26.19
CA ALA A 181 7.00 -22.96 -25.66
C ALA A 181 8.36 -23.70 -25.81
N LYS A 182 9.21 -23.29 -26.76
CA LYS A 182 10.60 -23.81 -26.88
C LYS A 182 11.63 -23.12 -25.99
N ILE A 183 11.32 -21.94 -25.45
CA ILE A 183 12.20 -21.17 -24.55
C ILE A 183 11.95 -21.59 -23.11
N PHE A 184 10.67 -21.76 -22.74
CA PHE A 184 10.26 -22.35 -21.45
C PHE A 184 10.30 -23.89 -21.43
N ALA A 185 10.82 -24.53 -22.47
CA ALA A 185 11.13 -25.96 -22.49
C ALA A 185 12.38 -26.30 -21.65
N GLY A 186 12.32 -25.95 -20.37
CA GLY A 186 13.19 -26.54 -19.35
C GLY A 186 12.92 -28.05 -19.20
N PRO A 187 13.73 -28.77 -18.42
CA PRO A 187 13.63 -30.23 -18.28
C PRO A 187 12.37 -30.72 -17.55
N ILE A 188 11.51 -29.81 -17.09
CA ILE A 188 10.21 -30.10 -16.46
C ILE A 188 9.11 -29.79 -17.49
N PRO A 189 8.38 -30.80 -18.01
CA PRO A 189 7.22 -30.55 -18.83
C PRO A 189 6.09 -29.99 -17.96
N ILE A 190 5.96 -28.66 -17.96
CA ILE A 190 4.71 -28.01 -17.60
C ILE A 190 3.77 -28.23 -18.78
N ASP A 191 2.67 -28.96 -18.58
CA ASP A 191 1.61 -29.07 -19.59
C ASP A 191 0.90 -27.71 -19.71
N ILE A 192 1.47 -26.82 -20.53
CA ILE A 192 0.89 -25.52 -20.86
C ILE A 192 -0.38 -25.77 -21.72
N PRO A 193 -1.56 -25.26 -21.34
CA PRO A 193 -2.78 -25.45 -22.13
C PRO A 193 -2.64 -24.84 -23.53
N GLU A 194 -3.34 -25.38 -24.53
CA GLU A 194 -3.19 -24.92 -25.92
C GLU A 194 -3.51 -23.42 -26.11
N SER A 195 -4.34 -22.85 -25.23
CA SER A 195 -4.63 -21.41 -25.13
C SER A 195 -3.40 -20.55 -24.76
N MET A 196 -2.46 -21.09 -24.00
CA MET A 196 -1.21 -20.43 -23.58
C MET A 196 -0.02 -20.71 -24.51
N ASN A 197 -0.20 -21.44 -25.61
CA ASN A 197 0.88 -21.65 -26.61
C ASN A 197 1.24 -20.37 -27.39
N SER A 198 0.45 -19.29 -27.29
CA SER A 198 0.78 -18.01 -27.91
C SER A 198 1.78 -17.20 -27.05
N PRO A 199 2.83 -16.60 -27.65
CA PRO A 199 3.74 -15.71 -26.91
C PRO A 199 3.01 -14.61 -26.14
N ALA A 200 1.98 -14.01 -26.75
CA ALA A 200 1.16 -12.97 -26.13
C ALA A 200 0.44 -13.44 -24.85
N ALA A 201 -0.07 -14.68 -24.79
CA ALA A 201 -0.70 -15.22 -23.58
C ALA A 201 0.31 -15.40 -22.44
N ILE A 202 1.54 -15.84 -22.74
CA ILE A 202 2.62 -15.98 -21.74
C ILE A 202 3.05 -14.59 -21.22
N ILE A 203 3.20 -13.62 -22.12
CA ILE A 203 3.55 -12.23 -21.76
C ILE A 203 2.49 -11.62 -20.86
N ARG A 204 1.20 -11.76 -21.20
CA ARG A 204 0.08 -11.30 -20.36
C ARG A 204 0.12 -11.98 -19.00
N LEU A 205 0.24 -13.31 -18.94
CA LEU A 205 0.36 -14.03 -17.66
C LEU A 205 1.52 -13.48 -16.81
N MET A 206 2.68 -13.19 -17.40
CA MET A 206 3.82 -12.60 -16.70
C MET A 206 3.55 -11.14 -16.25
N GLY A 207 2.88 -10.32 -17.07
CA GLY A 207 2.46 -8.96 -16.74
C GLY A 207 1.47 -8.93 -15.56
N ASN A 208 0.36 -9.69 -15.67
CA ASN A 208 -0.62 -9.88 -14.62
C ASN A 208 0.06 -10.30 -13.30
N MET A 209 1.03 -11.24 -13.37
CA MET A 209 1.80 -11.70 -12.21
C MET A 209 2.69 -10.62 -11.60
N ALA A 210 3.48 -9.90 -12.41
CA ALA A 210 4.36 -8.83 -11.95
C ALA A 210 3.56 -7.72 -11.26
N TYR A 211 2.46 -7.28 -11.89
CA TYR A 211 1.56 -6.27 -11.33
C TYR A 211 0.92 -6.75 -10.02
N SER A 212 0.52 -8.02 -9.94
CA SER A 212 -0.04 -8.61 -8.71
C SER A 212 0.97 -8.68 -7.56
N MET A 213 2.25 -8.92 -7.85
CA MET A 213 3.31 -8.88 -6.83
C MET A 213 3.55 -7.45 -6.35
N GLN A 214 3.63 -6.47 -7.26
CA GLN A 214 3.75 -5.06 -6.90
C GLN A 214 2.57 -4.58 -6.05
N LEU A 215 1.34 -4.94 -6.42
CA LEU A 215 0.13 -4.63 -5.66
C LEU A 215 0.16 -5.24 -4.24
N GLY A 216 0.62 -6.49 -4.14
CA GLY A 216 0.77 -7.19 -2.87
C GLY A 216 1.81 -6.53 -1.95
N HIS A 217 2.98 -6.15 -2.49
CA HIS A 217 4.00 -5.42 -1.74
C HIS A 217 3.52 -4.03 -1.31
N ALA A 218 2.89 -3.28 -2.21
CA ALA A 218 2.36 -1.95 -1.89
C ALA A 218 1.30 -2.01 -0.76
N ALA A 219 0.35 -2.94 -0.85
CA ALA A 219 -0.65 -3.12 0.21
C ALA A 219 -0.04 -3.63 1.53
N GLY A 220 0.96 -4.51 1.46
CA GLY A 220 1.69 -5.02 2.61
C GLY A 220 2.44 -3.92 3.35
N GLU A 221 3.29 -3.15 2.66
CA GLU A 221 4.01 -2.01 3.24
C GLU A 221 3.06 -0.93 3.77
N LEU A 222 2.00 -0.62 3.03
CA LEU A 222 1.07 0.43 3.40
C LEU A 222 0.28 0.07 4.68
N SER A 223 0.01 -1.21 4.93
CA SER A 223 -0.67 -1.70 6.14
C SER A 223 0.06 -1.33 7.44
N HIS A 224 1.37 -1.03 7.38
CA HIS A 224 2.17 -0.54 8.52
C HIS A 224 2.09 0.98 8.72
N LYS A 225 1.69 1.74 7.69
CA LYS A 225 1.68 3.23 7.69
C LYS A 225 0.30 3.82 7.91
N VAL A 226 -0.76 3.12 7.49
CA VAL A 226 -2.15 3.59 7.58
C VAL A 226 -2.72 3.44 8.98
N ARG A 227 -3.60 4.36 9.37
CA ARG A 227 -4.17 4.44 10.71
C ARG A 227 -5.67 4.20 10.70
N GLY A 228 -6.35 4.65 9.64
CA GLY A 228 -7.74 4.38 9.33
C GLY A 228 -7.95 3.71 7.96
N SER A 229 -9.22 3.56 7.58
CA SER A 229 -9.62 2.96 6.31
C SER A 229 -9.75 3.96 5.18
N PHE A 230 -9.66 5.25 5.50
CA PHE A 230 -9.70 6.36 4.54
C PHE A 230 -8.39 7.17 4.49
N ASP A 231 -7.29 6.69 5.07
CA ASP A 231 -5.95 7.33 5.02
C ASP A 231 -5.44 7.58 3.57
N GLN A 232 -6.05 6.92 2.58
CA GLN A 232 -5.76 7.04 1.15
C GLN A 232 -6.64 8.10 0.45
N GLY A 233 -7.56 8.73 1.18
CA GLY A 233 -8.54 9.70 0.67
C GLY A 233 -9.64 9.11 -0.22
N ILE A 234 -9.78 7.77 -0.26
CA ILE A 234 -10.80 7.03 -1.03
C ILE A 234 -11.41 5.87 -0.22
N ALA A 235 -12.68 5.53 -0.48
CA ALA A 235 -13.39 4.46 0.23
C ALA A 235 -13.05 3.06 -0.31
N LEU A 236 -11.98 2.46 0.20
CA LEU A 236 -11.49 1.16 -0.28
C LEU A 236 -12.17 -0.05 0.38
N GLN A 237 -12.73 0.10 1.57
CA GLN A 237 -13.45 -1.00 2.25
C GLN A 237 -14.97 -0.96 2.02
N SER A 238 -15.64 -2.08 2.31
CA SER A 238 -17.08 -2.22 2.14
C SER A 238 -17.93 -1.70 3.31
N ASN A 239 -17.36 -1.52 4.51
CA ASN A 239 -18.07 -0.94 5.65
C ASN A 239 -18.03 0.60 5.59
N PRO A 240 -19.17 1.28 5.39
CA PRO A 240 -19.19 2.74 5.30
C PRO A 240 -18.91 3.44 6.64
N ALA A 241 -18.99 2.74 7.78
CA ALA A 241 -18.71 3.31 9.10
C ALA A 241 -17.21 3.53 9.41
N GLY A 242 -16.31 3.07 8.53
CA GLY A 242 -14.87 3.16 8.75
C GLY A 242 -14.31 2.11 9.71
N ALA A 243 -13.00 2.12 9.87
CA ALA A 243 -12.26 1.30 10.83
C ALA A 243 -10.89 1.92 11.14
N LEU A 244 -10.41 1.75 12.38
CA LEU A 244 -9.04 2.14 12.77
C LEU A 244 -8.17 0.91 13.03
N ILE A 245 -6.88 1.01 12.68
CA ILE A 245 -5.86 0.01 13.04
C ILE A 245 -5.29 0.41 14.41
N ALA A 246 -5.70 -0.32 15.45
CA ALA A 246 -5.40 0.07 16.83
C ALA A 246 -3.89 0.14 17.11
N GLN A 247 -3.13 -0.87 16.66
CA GLN A 247 -1.67 -0.89 16.79
C GLN A 247 -1.01 0.35 16.17
N ASN A 248 -1.37 0.71 14.93
CA ASN A 248 -0.75 1.81 14.21
C ASN A 248 -1.12 3.18 14.85
N ALA A 249 -2.33 3.32 15.39
CA ALA A 249 -2.71 4.51 16.17
C ALA A 249 -1.87 4.64 17.46
N THR A 250 -1.68 3.55 18.21
CA THR A 250 -0.83 3.49 19.40
C THR A 250 0.65 3.78 19.07
N GLU A 251 1.18 3.24 17.98
CA GLU A 251 2.55 3.50 17.52
C GLU A 251 2.75 4.94 17.06
N TYR A 252 1.77 5.53 16.38
CA TYR A 252 1.80 6.94 15.99
C TYR A 252 1.75 7.88 17.19
N ALA A 253 0.92 7.58 18.21
CA ALA A 253 0.92 8.36 19.45
C ALA A 253 2.31 8.40 20.13
N LYS A 254 2.99 7.23 20.17
CA LYS A 254 4.35 7.11 20.70
C LYS A 254 5.37 7.90 19.89
N SER A 255 5.29 7.91 18.55
CA SER A 255 6.23 8.67 17.72
C SER A 255 6.05 10.19 17.85
N LEU A 256 4.80 10.65 18.06
CA LEU A 256 4.49 12.06 18.31
C LEU A 256 4.74 12.52 19.75
N GLN A 257 4.89 11.60 20.71
CA GLN A 257 4.96 11.87 22.16
C GLN A 257 3.70 12.60 22.70
N ILE A 258 2.54 12.34 22.10
CA ILE A 258 1.22 12.85 22.52
C ILE A 258 0.45 11.70 23.19
N ASP A 259 -0.50 12.01 24.07
CA ASP A 259 -1.32 11.00 24.75
C ASP A 259 -2.11 10.13 23.74
N GLU A 260 -2.08 8.82 23.96
CA GLU A 260 -2.69 7.83 23.05
C GLU A 260 -4.20 8.07 22.88
N SER A 261 -4.92 8.50 23.91
CA SER A 261 -6.36 8.77 23.83
C SER A 261 -6.66 10.04 23.03
N GLU A 262 -5.77 11.03 23.06
CA GLU A 262 -5.89 12.25 22.28
C GLU A 262 -5.63 11.99 20.80
N VAL A 263 -4.55 11.27 20.47
CA VAL A 263 -4.23 10.89 19.08
C VAL A 263 -5.32 9.97 18.51
N LEU A 264 -5.80 9.00 19.28
CA LEU A 264 -6.90 8.14 18.86
C LEU A 264 -8.18 8.92 18.58
N SER A 265 -8.52 9.91 19.41
CA SER A 265 -9.69 10.79 19.21
C SER A 265 -9.55 11.67 17.96
N PHE A 266 -8.34 12.17 17.69
CA PHE A 266 -8.04 12.92 16.47
C PHE A 266 -8.16 12.06 15.20
N LEU A 267 -7.62 10.84 15.22
CA LEU A 267 -7.74 9.89 14.10
C LEU A 267 -9.20 9.47 13.89
N ALA A 268 -9.95 9.24 14.98
CA ALA A 268 -11.37 8.93 14.92
C ALA A 268 -12.22 10.07 14.31
N LEU A 269 -11.87 11.34 14.55
CA LEU A 269 -12.50 12.48 13.86
C LEU A 269 -12.24 12.45 12.35
N GLY A 270 -11.01 12.17 11.92
CA GLY A 270 -10.67 12.08 10.50
C GLY A 270 -11.38 10.91 9.80
N GLU A 271 -11.37 9.74 10.41
CA GLU A 271 -12.04 8.53 9.91
C GLU A 271 -13.57 8.74 9.84
N ALA A 272 -14.18 9.28 10.89
CA ALA A 272 -15.62 9.55 10.93
C ALA A 272 -16.05 10.66 9.94
N ALA A 273 -15.20 11.66 9.68
CA ALA A 273 -15.45 12.67 8.66
C ALA A 273 -15.47 12.07 7.25
N HIS A 274 -14.46 11.26 6.90
CA HIS A 274 -14.44 10.52 5.63
C HIS A 274 -15.64 9.58 5.50
N ALA A 275 -15.96 8.82 6.54
CA ALA A 275 -17.11 7.92 6.59
C ALA A 275 -18.42 8.66 6.23
N ARG A 276 -18.68 9.81 6.87
CA ARG A 276 -19.84 10.67 6.56
C ARG A 276 -19.85 11.13 5.11
N LEU A 277 -18.70 11.55 4.59
CA LEU A 277 -18.59 12.02 3.21
C LEU A 277 -18.92 10.92 2.21
N PHE A 278 -18.25 9.77 2.30
CA PHE A 278 -18.44 8.67 1.35
C PHE A 278 -19.81 7.99 1.49
N ALA A 279 -20.41 7.96 2.68
CA ALA A 279 -21.77 7.45 2.87
C ALA A 279 -22.84 8.38 2.27
N GLN A 280 -22.70 9.70 2.42
CA GLN A 280 -23.72 10.67 2.03
C GLN A 280 -23.54 11.26 0.61
N VAL A 281 -22.40 11.01 -0.05
CA VAL A 281 -22.07 11.55 -1.39
C VAL A 281 -21.92 10.41 -2.42
N PRO A 282 -23.03 9.81 -2.89
CA PRO A 282 -22.99 8.58 -3.70
C PRO A 282 -22.40 8.74 -5.10
N TRP A 283 -22.16 9.97 -5.58
CA TRP A 283 -21.48 10.23 -6.85
C TRP A 283 -19.96 10.24 -6.74
N LEU A 284 -19.39 10.33 -5.53
CA LEU A 284 -17.96 10.59 -5.30
C LEU A 284 -17.09 9.42 -5.77
N MET A 285 -17.39 8.19 -5.33
CA MET A 285 -16.65 6.99 -5.76
C MET A 285 -16.78 6.71 -7.27
N PRO A 286 -17.99 6.73 -7.88
CA PRO A 286 -18.13 6.65 -9.33
C PRO A 286 -17.36 7.75 -10.10
N ARG A 287 -17.14 8.93 -9.50
CA ARG A 287 -16.33 9.99 -10.12
C ARG A 287 -14.84 9.66 -10.08
N PHE A 288 -14.32 9.10 -8.99
CA PHE A 288 -12.94 8.58 -8.92
C PHE A 288 -12.72 7.49 -9.98
N GLU A 289 -13.60 6.48 -10.03
CA GLU A 289 -13.57 5.40 -11.03
C GLU A 289 -13.60 5.93 -12.47
N ALA A 290 -14.46 6.91 -12.77
CA ALA A 290 -14.59 7.50 -14.10
C ALA A 290 -13.36 8.32 -14.52
N LEU A 291 -12.66 8.97 -13.58
CA LEU A 291 -11.42 9.70 -13.84
C LEU A 291 -10.24 8.75 -14.06
N ILE A 292 -10.11 7.71 -13.23
CA ILE A 292 -9.09 6.66 -13.40
C ILE A 292 -9.28 5.93 -14.72
N GLY A 293 -10.52 5.56 -15.06
CA GLY A 293 -10.85 5.00 -16.37
C GLY A 293 -10.68 5.99 -17.53
N LYS A 294 -10.66 7.31 -17.31
CA LYS A 294 -10.29 8.30 -18.34
C LYS A 294 -8.78 8.35 -18.54
N TYR A 295 -8.01 8.33 -17.46
CA TYR A 295 -6.54 8.27 -17.49
C TYR A 295 -6.05 6.97 -18.16
N SER A 296 -6.65 5.83 -17.84
CA SER A 296 -6.24 4.55 -18.43
C SER A 296 -6.56 4.42 -19.92
N ARG A 297 -7.60 5.12 -20.41
CA ARG A 297 -7.92 5.21 -21.85
C ARG A 297 -6.93 6.11 -22.57
N GLY A 298 -5.85 5.51 -23.07
CA GLY A 298 -4.80 6.19 -23.81
C GLY A 298 -3.40 6.01 -23.24
N VAL A 299 -3.21 5.11 -22.27
CA VAL A 299 -1.86 4.70 -21.86
C VAL A 299 -1.20 4.01 -23.06
N ASP A 300 -0.14 4.65 -23.55
CA ASP A 300 0.70 4.19 -24.65
C ASP A 300 2.15 4.13 -24.17
N ILE A 301 2.92 3.16 -24.65
CA ILE A 301 4.24 2.82 -24.13
C ILE A 301 5.29 3.33 -25.12
N ASP A 302 6.33 4.02 -24.64
CA ASP A 302 7.43 4.48 -25.49
C ASP A 302 8.37 3.30 -25.78
N LEU A 303 8.26 2.77 -27.00
CA LEU A 303 8.92 1.52 -27.40
C LEU A 303 10.42 1.68 -27.58
N ASP A 304 10.83 2.87 -28.00
CA ASP A 304 12.23 3.21 -28.17
C ASP A 304 12.87 3.36 -26.77
N ALA A 305 12.11 3.82 -25.76
CA ALA A 305 12.53 3.79 -24.35
C ALA A 305 12.54 2.36 -23.74
N VAL A 306 11.58 1.47 -24.07
CA VAL A 306 11.66 0.03 -23.66
C VAL A 306 12.94 -0.59 -24.23
N GLU A 307 13.18 -0.39 -25.54
CA GLU A 307 14.31 -0.98 -26.25
C GLU A 307 15.64 -0.46 -25.68
N GLU A 308 15.75 0.83 -25.37
CA GLU A 308 16.96 1.41 -24.76
C GLU A 308 17.21 0.87 -23.34
N GLN A 309 16.20 0.78 -22.48
CA GLN A 309 16.35 0.18 -21.14
C GLN A 309 16.76 -1.29 -21.21
N LEU A 310 16.13 -2.09 -22.09
CA LEU A 310 16.51 -3.49 -22.29
C LEU A 310 17.93 -3.63 -22.86
N ARG A 311 18.33 -2.73 -23.78
CA ARG A 311 19.67 -2.71 -24.39
C ARG A 311 20.74 -2.35 -23.36
N ASP A 312 20.48 -1.38 -22.50
CA ASP A 312 21.38 -0.97 -21.44
C ASP A 312 21.48 -2.05 -20.34
N ALA A 313 20.35 -2.63 -19.90
CA ALA A 313 20.35 -3.72 -18.93
C ALA A 313 21.10 -4.97 -19.43
N ALA A 314 20.84 -5.40 -20.68
CA ALA A 314 21.55 -6.50 -21.31
C ALA A 314 23.05 -6.21 -21.55
N SER A 315 23.46 -4.93 -21.56
CA SER A 315 24.88 -4.54 -21.62
C SER A 315 25.58 -4.60 -20.26
N MET A 316 24.83 -4.58 -19.16
CA MET A 316 25.35 -4.59 -17.79
C MET A 316 25.44 -6.01 -17.23
N ASP A 317 24.36 -6.81 -17.34
CA ASP A 317 24.33 -8.20 -16.88
C ASP A 317 23.11 -8.98 -17.45
N PRO A 318 23.28 -10.14 -18.12
CA PRO A 318 22.18 -11.01 -18.53
C PRO A 318 21.22 -11.44 -17.42
N GLU A 319 21.66 -11.53 -16.16
CA GLU A 319 20.77 -11.88 -15.04
C GLU A 319 19.84 -10.73 -14.63
N SER A 320 20.21 -9.48 -14.92
CA SER A 320 19.46 -8.29 -14.49
C SER A 320 18.16 -8.04 -15.27
N ILE A 321 17.93 -8.76 -16.37
CA ILE A 321 16.73 -8.63 -17.22
C ILE A 321 15.44 -8.88 -16.42
N SER A 322 15.50 -9.71 -15.38
CA SER A 322 14.36 -10.12 -14.54
C SER A 322 13.64 -8.98 -13.79
N GLY A 323 14.24 -7.79 -13.71
CA GLY A 323 13.64 -6.60 -13.09
C GLY A 323 14.05 -5.26 -13.72
N ALA A 324 14.57 -5.28 -14.95
CA ALA A 324 15.20 -4.12 -15.57
C ALA A 324 14.22 -3.10 -16.19
N VAL A 325 13.02 -3.54 -16.59
CA VAL A 325 12.03 -2.67 -17.23
C VAL A 325 11.11 -2.10 -16.15
N ASP A 326 11.44 -0.89 -15.71
CA ASP A 326 10.55 -0.12 -14.85
C ASP A 326 9.46 0.53 -15.72
N LEU A 327 8.32 -0.15 -15.83
CA LEU A 327 7.19 0.28 -16.66
C LEU A 327 6.69 1.70 -16.32
N SER A 328 6.93 2.21 -15.11
CA SER A 328 6.60 3.61 -14.74
C SER A 328 7.47 4.65 -15.47
N LYS A 329 8.68 4.26 -15.91
CA LYS A 329 9.66 5.12 -16.58
C LYS A 329 9.66 4.98 -18.10
N VAL A 330 8.70 4.25 -18.66
CA VAL A 330 8.65 3.86 -20.09
C VAL A 330 7.30 4.21 -20.74
N GLY A 331 6.40 4.89 -20.04
CA GLY A 331 5.24 5.50 -20.66
C GLY A 331 5.62 6.62 -21.63
N ILE A 332 4.86 6.78 -22.71
CA ILE A 332 4.87 8.03 -23.48
C ILE A 332 4.39 9.16 -22.54
N PRO A 333 4.94 10.39 -22.62
CA PRO A 333 4.43 11.52 -21.84
C PRO A 333 2.91 11.67 -22.00
N ASP A 334 2.19 11.77 -20.87
CA ASP A 334 0.73 11.80 -20.82
C ASP A 334 0.11 12.69 -21.89
N THR A 335 -0.89 12.16 -22.60
CA THR A 335 -1.70 12.96 -23.54
C THR A 335 -2.40 14.12 -22.82
N PRO A 336 -2.76 15.22 -23.50
CA PRO A 336 -3.49 16.33 -22.87
C PRO A 336 -4.78 15.87 -22.15
N GLU A 337 -5.46 14.86 -22.69
CA GLU A 337 -6.65 14.25 -22.11
C GLU A 337 -6.36 13.46 -20.82
N GLN A 338 -5.19 12.82 -20.72
CA GLN A 338 -4.69 12.15 -19.52
C GLN A 338 -4.24 13.17 -18.47
N GLN A 339 -3.47 14.20 -18.85
CA GLN A 339 -3.07 15.29 -17.95
C GLN A 339 -4.30 15.96 -17.32
N GLU A 340 -5.35 16.21 -18.10
CA GLU A 340 -6.64 16.72 -17.59
C GLU A 340 -7.32 15.71 -16.63
N ALA A 341 -7.21 14.40 -16.88
CA ALA A 341 -7.75 13.37 -16.01
C ALA A 341 -7.01 13.29 -14.66
N VAL A 342 -5.67 13.33 -14.69
CA VAL A 342 -4.79 13.36 -13.51
C VAL A 342 -5.04 14.63 -12.69
N ALA A 343 -5.00 15.82 -13.31
CA ALA A 343 -5.29 17.07 -12.62
C ALA A 343 -6.71 17.13 -12.01
N SER A 344 -7.69 16.51 -12.68
CA SER A 344 -9.05 16.36 -12.14
C SER A 344 -9.12 15.38 -10.94
N LEU A 345 -8.31 14.31 -10.97
CA LEU A 345 -8.21 13.31 -9.91
C LEU A 345 -7.53 13.91 -8.66
N GLU A 346 -6.38 14.56 -8.85
CA GLU A 346 -5.67 15.32 -7.82
C GLU A 346 -6.57 16.39 -7.18
N THR A 347 -7.29 17.17 -8.00
CA THR A 347 -8.19 18.22 -7.51
C THR A 347 -9.32 17.62 -6.67
N LEU A 348 -9.93 16.51 -7.11
CA LEU A 348 -11.01 15.86 -6.36
C LEU A 348 -10.52 15.30 -5.02
N LEU A 349 -9.35 14.64 -5.03
CA LEU A 349 -8.73 14.08 -3.83
C LEU A 349 -8.32 15.18 -2.84
N ALA A 350 -7.70 16.26 -3.34
CA ALA A 350 -7.37 17.44 -2.54
C ALA A 350 -8.64 18.06 -1.92
N LEU A 351 -9.75 18.12 -2.66
CA LEU A 351 -11.03 18.62 -2.13
C LEU A 351 -11.63 17.71 -1.06
N VAL A 352 -11.53 16.38 -1.17
CA VAL A 352 -11.93 15.44 -0.11
C VAL A 352 -11.10 15.69 1.15
N GLU A 353 -9.78 15.64 1.03
CA GLU A 353 -8.83 15.75 2.13
C GLU A 353 -8.87 17.13 2.81
N GLY A 354 -9.00 18.21 2.02
CA GLY A 354 -9.13 19.56 2.53
C GLY A 354 -10.47 19.81 3.25
N TRP A 355 -11.55 19.14 2.83
CA TRP A 355 -12.82 19.22 3.56
C TRP A 355 -12.73 18.49 4.89
N VAL A 356 -12.12 17.30 4.91
CA VAL A 356 -11.88 16.53 6.15
C VAL A 356 -10.99 17.32 7.12
N ASP A 357 -9.86 17.85 6.65
CA ASP A 357 -8.96 18.70 7.44
C ASP A 357 -9.72 19.89 8.07
N CYS A 358 -10.64 20.50 7.33
CA CYS A 358 -11.49 21.59 7.83
C CYS A 358 -12.50 21.13 8.89
N VAL A 359 -13.26 20.04 8.67
CA VAL A 359 -14.29 19.60 9.63
C VAL A 359 -13.70 18.93 10.88
N THR A 360 -12.61 18.16 10.74
CA THR A 360 -11.87 17.56 11.86
C THR A 360 -11.30 18.63 12.77
N TRP A 361 -10.66 19.68 12.21
CA TRP A 361 -10.15 20.79 13.01
C TRP A 361 -11.29 21.54 13.74
N ARG A 362 -12.37 21.91 13.02
CA ARG A 362 -13.51 22.62 13.62
C ARG A 362 -14.22 21.82 14.71
N ALA A 363 -14.39 20.50 14.53
CA ALA A 363 -15.00 19.62 15.54
C ALA A 363 -14.10 19.41 16.76
N GLY A 364 -12.80 19.20 16.54
CA GLY A 364 -11.87 18.84 17.61
C GLY A 364 -11.28 20.00 18.42
N MET A 365 -11.28 21.24 17.90
CA MET A 365 -10.56 22.37 18.53
C MET A 365 -11.02 22.76 19.94
N ALA A 366 -12.21 22.36 20.37
CA ALA A 366 -12.71 22.56 21.73
C ALA A 366 -12.37 21.40 22.70
N HIS A 367 -11.82 20.30 22.18
CA HIS A 367 -11.68 19.01 22.87
C HIS A 367 -10.25 18.45 22.87
N LEU A 368 -9.44 18.78 21.88
CA LEU A 368 -8.09 18.23 21.65
C LEU A 368 -7.02 19.34 21.83
N PRO A 369 -6.31 19.39 22.97
CA PRO A 369 -5.29 20.40 23.25
C PRO A 369 -4.20 20.58 22.19
N HIS A 370 -3.77 19.51 21.54
CA HIS A 370 -2.70 19.47 20.55
C HIS A 370 -3.21 19.41 19.11
N ILE A 371 -4.47 19.78 18.83
CA ILE A 371 -5.05 19.62 17.48
C ILE A 371 -4.25 20.30 16.37
N ASP A 372 -3.71 21.49 16.62
CA ASP A 372 -2.92 22.23 15.63
C ASP A 372 -1.58 21.51 15.35
N GLN A 373 -0.97 20.92 16.38
CA GLN A 373 0.23 20.09 16.24
C GLN A 373 -0.08 18.81 15.46
N LEU A 374 -1.15 18.09 15.82
CA LEU A 374 -1.58 16.86 15.13
C LEU A 374 -1.91 17.12 13.65
N ARG A 375 -2.61 18.23 13.37
CA ARG A 375 -2.92 18.70 12.01
C ARG A 375 -1.67 19.02 11.21
N GLU A 376 -0.70 19.69 11.82
CA GLU A 376 0.59 20.00 11.19
C GLU A 376 1.44 18.73 10.94
N MET A 377 1.44 17.76 11.86
CA MET A 377 2.13 16.48 11.63
C MET A 377 1.51 15.72 10.44
N MET A 378 0.19 15.62 10.38
CA MET A 378 -0.50 15.02 9.22
C MET A 378 -0.25 15.77 7.90
N ARG A 379 0.09 17.06 7.92
CA ARG A 379 0.49 17.81 6.72
C ARG A 379 1.93 17.49 6.30
N ARG A 380 2.83 17.24 7.26
CA ARG A 380 4.20 16.81 7.00
C ARG A 380 4.27 15.39 6.47
N ASP A 381 3.54 14.46 7.06
CA ASP A 381 3.43 13.08 6.57
C ASP A 381 3.02 13.03 5.08
N ARG A 382 2.05 13.87 4.69
CA ARG A 382 1.63 14.01 3.28
C ARG A 382 2.65 14.72 2.38
N ALA A 383 3.57 15.51 2.93
CA ALA A 383 4.59 16.21 2.15
C ALA A 383 5.84 15.35 1.86
N VAL A 384 5.91 14.14 2.41
CA VAL A 384 7.04 13.20 2.30
C VAL A 384 6.56 11.84 1.75
N GLY A 385 5.56 11.82 0.88
CA GLY A 385 4.98 10.57 0.39
C GLY A 385 3.97 9.97 1.37
N GLY A 386 2.84 10.63 1.59
CA GLY A 386 1.80 10.13 2.52
C GLY A 386 1.09 8.85 2.02
N PRO A 387 0.24 8.20 2.84
CA PRO A 387 -0.46 6.97 2.44
C PRO A 387 -1.27 7.08 1.14
N ALA A 388 -1.95 8.22 0.92
CA ALA A 388 -2.63 8.52 -0.34
C ALA A 388 -1.65 8.61 -1.52
N GLU A 389 -0.53 9.31 -1.39
CA GLU A 389 0.47 9.46 -2.46
C GLU A 389 1.06 8.10 -2.84
N GLN A 390 1.48 7.30 -1.85
CA GLN A 390 1.94 5.93 -2.07
C GLN A 390 0.87 5.04 -2.71
N THR A 391 -0.42 5.25 -2.40
CA THR A 391 -1.52 4.49 -3.02
C THR A 391 -1.66 4.82 -4.50
N PHE A 392 -1.70 6.11 -4.86
CA PHE A 392 -1.89 6.54 -6.23
C PHE A 392 -0.63 6.39 -7.10
N GLU A 393 0.57 6.50 -6.51
CA GLU A 393 1.85 6.17 -7.15
C GLU A 393 1.92 4.68 -7.48
N ASN A 394 1.65 3.78 -6.53
CA ASN A 394 1.73 2.34 -6.77
C ASN A 394 0.61 1.79 -7.68
N LEU A 395 -0.60 2.35 -7.61
CA LEU A 395 -1.72 1.90 -8.45
C LEU A 395 -1.65 2.47 -9.88
N LEU A 396 -1.33 3.75 -10.03
CA LEU A 396 -1.53 4.49 -11.29
C LEU A 396 -0.27 5.18 -11.82
N GLY A 397 0.85 5.18 -11.08
CA GLY A 397 2.04 5.96 -11.43
C GLY A 397 1.87 7.48 -11.20
N ILE A 398 0.87 7.90 -10.42
CA ILE A 398 0.51 9.31 -10.24
C ILE A 398 1.09 9.86 -8.93
N HIS A 399 1.93 10.89 -9.03
CA HIS A 399 2.44 11.64 -7.89
C HIS A 399 1.46 12.75 -7.49
N LEU A 400 0.95 12.71 -6.26
CA LEU A 400 0.02 13.72 -5.75
C LEU A 400 0.75 14.97 -5.27
N GLN A 401 0.31 16.16 -5.68
CA GLN A 401 0.91 17.41 -5.21
C GLN A 401 0.45 17.80 -3.78
N PRO A 402 1.33 17.87 -2.77
CA PRO A 402 0.95 18.28 -1.41
C PRO A 402 0.47 19.74 -1.32
N LYS A 403 0.83 20.56 -2.32
CA LYS A 403 0.37 21.95 -2.47
C LYS A 403 -1.16 22.01 -2.67
N ARG A 404 -1.72 21.15 -3.52
CA ARG A 404 -3.16 21.12 -3.85
C ARG A 404 -4.02 20.84 -2.62
N MET A 405 -3.59 19.92 -1.77
CA MET A 405 -4.28 19.58 -0.53
C MET A 405 -4.37 20.77 0.44
N ARG A 406 -3.29 21.57 0.54
CA ARG A 406 -3.26 22.81 1.34
C ARG A 406 -4.14 23.90 0.75
N GLU A 407 -4.16 24.08 -0.57
CA GLU A 407 -5.05 25.02 -1.27
C GLU A 407 -6.53 24.67 -1.00
N ALA A 408 -6.88 23.40 -1.11
CA ALA A 408 -8.24 22.92 -0.84
C ALA A 408 -8.66 23.13 0.62
N ALA A 409 -7.80 22.81 1.59
CA ALA A 409 -8.08 23.05 3.01
C ALA A 409 -8.35 24.54 3.30
N ALA A 410 -7.53 25.44 2.75
CA ALA A 410 -7.71 26.89 2.90
C ALA A 410 -9.01 27.39 2.26
N GLU A 411 -9.39 26.87 1.10
CA GLU A 411 -10.64 27.22 0.43
C GLU A 411 -11.87 26.72 1.21
N TRP A 412 -11.83 25.50 1.76
CA TRP A 412 -12.90 24.97 2.62
C TRP A 412 -13.05 25.74 3.94
N GLU A 413 -11.93 26.17 4.56
CA GLU A 413 -11.95 27.08 5.71
C GLU A 413 -12.55 28.44 5.36
N ARG A 414 -12.16 29.01 4.21
CA ARG A 414 -12.70 30.28 3.71
C ARG A 414 -14.22 30.17 3.55
N ILE A 415 -14.70 29.15 2.86
CA ILE A 415 -16.13 28.86 2.64
C ILE A 415 -16.85 28.69 3.98
N GLY A 416 -16.33 27.85 4.89
CA GLY A 416 -16.94 27.62 6.20
C GLY A 416 -17.01 28.89 7.06
N THR A 417 -16.08 29.83 6.85
CA THR A 417 -16.05 31.12 7.55
C THR A 417 -16.95 32.17 6.91
N THR A 418 -17.06 32.22 5.58
CA THR A 418 -17.85 33.25 4.87
C THR A 418 -19.31 32.86 4.61
N GLU A 419 -19.57 31.58 4.36
CA GLU A 419 -20.89 31.04 3.97
C GLU A 419 -21.51 30.17 5.09
N GLY A 420 -20.70 29.66 6.01
CA GLY A 420 -21.11 28.82 7.13
C GLY A 420 -21.09 27.31 6.82
N ASP A 421 -21.01 26.47 7.86
CA ASP A 421 -20.83 25.02 7.73
C ASP A 421 -21.87 24.35 6.83
N LYS A 422 -23.15 24.73 6.94
CA LYS A 422 -24.22 24.20 6.09
C LYS A 422 -24.04 24.51 4.60
N ALA A 423 -23.53 25.69 4.27
CA ALA A 423 -23.27 26.09 2.90
C ALA A 423 -21.98 25.45 2.35
N ARG A 424 -20.98 25.23 3.23
CA ARG A 424 -19.80 24.43 2.92
C ARG A 424 -20.20 23.00 2.51
N ASP A 425 -20.92 22.30 3.37
CA ASP A 425 -21.23 20.88 3.17
C ASP A 425 -22.21 20.67 2.01
N ALA A 426 -23.11 21.61 1.75
CA ALA A 426 -24.01 21.58 0.60
C ALA A 426 -23.30 21.56 -0.77
N LYS A 427 -22.02 21.97 -0.86
CA LYS A 427 -21.24 21.89 -2.11
C LYS A 427 -20.99 20.45 -2.57
N TRP A 428 -21.09 19.46 -1.67
CA TRP A 428 -21.02 18.04 -2.03
C TRP A 428 -22.30 17.50 -2.68
N SER A 429 -23.40 18.26 -2.74
CA SER A 429 -24.66 17.78 -3.33
C SER A 429 -24.61 17.54 -4.84
N HIS A 430 -23.63 18.11 -5.55
CA HIS A 430 -23.37 17.87 -6.98
C HIS A 430 -21.91 18.21 -7.33
N PRO A 431 -21.22 17.47 -8.22
CA PRO A 431 -19.82 17.76 -8.58
C PRO A 431 -19.60 19.20 -9.10
N ASP A 432 -20.56 19.76 -9.84
CA ASP A 432 -20.46 21.15 -10.36
C ASP A 432 -20.53 22.25 -9.28
N LEU A 433 -20.82 21.89 -8.02
CA LEU A 433 -20.87 22.83 -6.89
C LEU A 433 -19.59 22.83 -6.05
N LEU A 434 -18.64 21.93 -6.36
CA LEU A 434 -17.33 21.90 -5.73
C LEU A 434 -16.59 23.23 -5.94
N PRO A 435 -15.83 23.70 -4.95
CA PRO A 435 -15.07 24.93 -5.11
C PRO A 435 -13.88 24.73 -6.05
N THR A 436 -13.61 25.74 -6.88
CA THR A 436 -12.47 25.76 -7.79
C THR A 436 -11.21 26.15 -7.02
N LEU A 437 -10.19 25.30 -7.06
CA LEU A 437 -8.86 25.65 -6.56
C LEU A 437 -8.22 26.71 -7.48
N PRO A 438 -7.22 27.48 -6.99
CA PRO A 438 -6.42 28.36 -7.83
C PRO A 438 -5.83 27.60 -9.03
N ALA A 439 -5.71 28.28 -10.17
CA ALA A 439 -4.96 27.75 -11.29
C ALA A 439 -3.50 27.55 -10.88
N GLU A 440 -2.85 26.51 -11.42
CA GLU A 440 -1.40 26.40 -11.32
C GLU A 440 -0.77 27.59 -12.03
N GLU A 441 -0.17 28.50 -11.25
CA GLU A 441 0.92 29.31 -11.77
C GLU A 441 2.02 28.32 -12.16
N ALA A 442 2.30 28.22 -13.46
CA ALA A 442 3.26 27.28 -14.00
C ALA A 442 4.60 27.50 -13.31
N ASP A 443 4.99 26.53 -12.46
CA ASP A 443 6.23 26.58 -11.72
C ASP A 443 7.38 26.36 -12.71
N SER A 444 7.87 27.47 -13.26
CA SER A 444 9.09 27.48 -14.03
C SER A 444 10.22 27.16 -13.07
N GLY A 445 10.50 25.86 -12.91
CA GLY A 445 11.56 25.29 -12.09
C GLY A 445 12.95 25.70 -12.58
N ASP A 446 13.26 26.99 -12.51
CA ASP A 446 14.61 27.51 -12.52
C ASP A 446 15.21 27.19 -11.15
N MET A 447 15.71 25.96 -11.03
CA MET A 447 16.73 25.60 -10.05
C MET A 447 17.97 26.46 -10.33
N THR A 448 17.90 27.71 -9.85
CA THR A 448 19.02 28.65 -9.83
C THR A 448 20.09 28.10 -8.88
N VAL A 449 20.92 27.20 -9.42
CA VAL A 449 22.09 26.68 -8.72
C VAL A 449 22.90 27.89 -8.25
N PRO A 450 23.17 28.05 -6.93
CA PRO A 450 23.94 29.18 -6.45
C PRO A 450 25.39 29.03 -6.95
N ALA A 451 25.72 29.80 -7.99
CA ALA A 451 27.04 29.79 -8.58
C ALA A 451 28.08 30.24 -7.54
N ALA A 452 29.05 29.38 -7.25
CA ALA A 452 30.12 29.66 -6.30
C ALA A 452 30.92 30.91 -6.71
N PRO A 453 31.34 31.76 -5.76
CA PRO A 453 31.99 33.02 -6.08
C PRO A 453 33.41 32.80 -6.64
N THR A 454 33.61 33.09 -7.91
CA THR A 454 34.94 33.19 -8.51
C THR A 454 35.51 34.60 -8.30
N SER A 455 36.61 34.68 -7.56
CA SER A 455 37.35 35.93 -7.35
C SER A 455 38.11 36.33 -8.62
N GLY A 456 37.96 37.58 -9.10
CA GLY A 456 38.71 38.07 -10.27
C GLY A 456 38.38 39.49 -10.72
N ASP A 457 39.06 40.47 -10.10
CA ASP A 457 39.40 41.85 -10.53
C ASP A 457 38.58 42.66 -11.58
N ASP A 458 38.38 43.93 -11.21
CA ASP A 458 38.39 45.15 -12.02
C ASP A 458 37.60 45.23 -13.35
N THR A 459 36.55 46.06 -13.36
CA THR A 459 36.66 47.45 -13.89
C THR A 459 35.42 48.31 -13.60
N ALA A 460 35.59 49.63 -13.60
CA ALA A 460 34.59 50.60 -13.12
C ALA A 460 33.49 50.97 -14.14
N ALA A 461 32.29 51.33 -13.66
CA ALA A 461 31.73 52.70 -13.81
C ALA A 461 30.29 52.89 -13.26
N ALA A 462 30.03 54.13 -12.82
CA ALA A 462 28.73 54.86 -12.88
C ALA A 462 27.52 54.42 -12.03
N VAL A 463 27.52 54.85 -10.77
CA VAL A 463 26.54 55.79 -10.16
C VAL A 463 25.11 55.84 -10.76
N SER A 464 24.11 55.46 -9.95
CA SER A 464 23.00 56.38 -9.63
C SER A 464 22.32 56.01 -8.30
N GLU A 465 22.35 56.92 -7.33
CA GLU A 465 21.48 56.86 -6.16
C GLU A 465 20.03 57.15 -6.57
N THR A 466 19.06 56.56 -5.89
CA THR A 466 17.79 57.25 -5.57
C THR A 466 17.30 56.74 -4.22
N THR A 467 17.29 57.63 -3.24
CA THR A 467 16.85 57.40 -1.86
C THR A 467 15.36 57.67 -1.73
N SER A 468 14.63 56.76 -1.08
CA SER A 468 13.34 57.07 -0.45
C SER A 468 13.11 56.22 0.80
N ALA A 469 13.46 56.79 1.95
CA ALA A 469 12.93 56.44 3.26
C ALA A 469 11.40 56.71 3.30
N SER A 470 10.55 56.20 4.20
CA SER A 470 10.71 55.38 5.41
C SER A 470 9.32 54.97 5.92
N ALA A 471 9.17 53.80 6.52
CA ALA A 471 8.33 53.59 7.71
C ALA A 471 8.69 52.25 8.36
N GLN A 472 9.16 52.27 9.61
CA GLN A 472 9.31 51.08 10.42
C GLN A 472 7.97 50.77 11.10
N ASP A 473 7.57 49.51 11.13
CA ASP A 473 6.87 48.95 12.28
C ASP A 473 7.62 47.68 12.71
N SER A 474 7.70 47.45 14.02
CA SER A 474 8.66 46.53 14.62
C SER A 474 7.96 45.38 15.32
N THR A 475 8.11 44.18 14.76
CA THR A 475 7.87 42.91 15.44
C THR A 475 9.13 42.08 15.34
N ASP A 476 9.66 41.62 16.48
CA ASP A 476 10.91 40.84 16.54
C ASP A 476 10.79 39.55 15.71
N ALA A 477 11.34 39.58 14.50
CA ALA A 477 11.60 38.38 13.73
C ALA A 477 12.89 37.75 14.28
N ILE A 478 12.75 36.58 14.92
CA ILE A 478 13.89 35.78 15.36
C ILE A 478 14.69 35.36 14.12
N ASP A 479 15.97 35.72 14.10
CA ASP A 479 16.92 35.31 13.06
C ASP A 479 17.31 33.84 13.29
N TRP A 480 16.50 32.94 12.71
CA TRP A 480 16.66 31.50 12.88
C TRP A 480 17.97 30.98 12.30
N ASP A 481 18.56 31.63 11.28
CA ASP A 481 19.86 31.25 10.72
C ASP A 481 21.00 31.53 11.71
N ALA A 482 20.91 32.62 12.46
CA ALA A 482 21.87 32.95 13.52
C ALA A 482 21.77 32.00 14.73
N GLU A 483 20.58 31.53 15.09
CA GLU A 483 20.40 30.52 16.15
C GLU A 483 20.79 29.10 15.67
N LEU A 484 20.51 28.72 14.42
CA LEU A 484 20.96 27.44 13.84
C LEU A 484 22.50 27.36 13.82
N SER A 485 23.16 28.46 13.47
CA SER A 485 24.63 28.54 13.41
C SER A 485 25.27 28.30 14.78
N LYS A 486 24.69 28.84 15.87
CA LYS A 486 25.16 28.55 17.24
C LYS A 486 25.01 27.08 17.61
N LEU A 487 23.86 26.49 17.29
CA LEU A 487 23.57 25.09 17.61
C LEU A 487 24.53 24.13 16.90
N LEU A 488 24.90 24.43 15.66
CA LEU A 488 25.88 23.65 14.90
C LEU A 488 27.33 23.82 15.41
N ASP A 489 27.70 25.00 15.91
CA ASP A 489 29.02 25.25 16.52
C ASP A 489 29.16 24.57 17.90
N GLU A 490 28.10 24.48 18.73
CA GLU A 490 28.14 23.79 20.03
C GLU A 490 28.31 22.27 19.88
N ASP A 491 27.70 21.70 18.84
CA ASP A 491 27.68 20.25 18.59
C ASP A 491 29.04 19.67 18.14
N ASP A 492 29.99 20.52 17.73
CA ASP A 492 31.33 20.13 17.26
C ASP A 492 32.39 20.13 18.38
N ASP A 493 32.18 20.89 19.45
CA ASP A 493 33.05 20.90 20.63
C ASP A 493 32.79 19.69 21.57
N GLU A 494 31.55 19.21 21.68
CA GLU A 494 31.26 17.95 22.41
C GLU A 494 31.96 16.73 21.76
N LYS A 495 31.95 16.66 20.43
CA LYS A 495 32.63 15.60 19.65
C LYS A 495 34.16 15.64 19.83
N ARG A 496 34.75 16.81 20.11
CA ARG A 496 36.17 17.00 20.46
C ARG A 496 36.51 16.69 21.93
N SER A 497 35.51 16.60 22.81
CA SER A 497 35.68 16.11 24.18
C SER A 497 35.74 14.58 24.21
N SER A 498 34.69 13.93 23.69
CA SER A 498 34.54 12.46 23.66
C SER A 498 35.74 11.73 23.02
N LYS A 499 36.31 12.31 21.95
CA LYS A 499 37.45 11.70 21.22
C LYS A 499 38.80 11.75 21.97
N ARG A 500 38.93 12.57 23.02
CA ARG A 500 40.12 12.59 23.90
C ARG A 500 40.07 11.48 24.95
N ASP A 501 38.92 11.23 25.55
CA ASP A 501 38.77 10.19 26.58
C ASP A 501 38.89 8.77 26.01
N PHE A 502 38.45 8.55 24.78
CA PHE A 502 38.57 7.25 24.12
C PHE A 502 40.03 6.84 23.79
N LEU A 503 40.94 7.80 23.63
CA LEU A 503 42.36 7.52 23.33
C LEU A 503 43.19 7.20 24.58
N ASN A 504 42.75 7.61 25.77
CA ASN A 504 43.53 7.47 27.01
C ASN A 504 43.28 6.16 27.77
N ARG A 505 42.37 5.29 27.29
CA ARG A 505 41.93 4.06 27.99
C ARG A 505 42.59 2.76 27.48
N LYS A 506 43.53 2.83 26.52
CA LYS A 506 44.02 1.64 25.79
C LYS A 506 45.37 1.05 26.22
N ASP A 507 45.99 1.56 27.28
CA ASP A 507 47.20 1.00 27.89
C ASP A 507 46.97 0.59 29.35
N GLY A 508 46.80 -0.72 29.59
CA GLY A 508 46.65 -1.28 30.94
C GLY A 508 46.31 -2.78 30.92
N LYS A 509 47.29 -3.64 31.25
CA LYS A 509 47.09 -5.10 31.37
C LYS A 509 46.40 -5.49 32.69
N PRO A 510 45.73 -6.66 32.75
CA PRO A 510 44.93 -7.07 33.90
C PRO A 510 45.80 -7.63 35.05
N ASN A 511 45.21 -7.64 36.25
CA ASN A 511 45.67 -8.48 37.36
C ASN A 511 44.48 -8.87 38.25
N ASP A 512 44.47 -10.13 38.68
CA ASP A 512 43.51 -10.72 39.61
C ASP A 512 43.76 -10.30 41.09
N VAL A 513 42.92 -10.87 41.98
CA VAL A 513 43.17 -11.22 43.40
C VAL A 513 42.44 -10.38 44.46
N ASP A 514 41.33 -10.97 44.95
CA ASP A 514 40.94 -11.19 46.36
C ASP A 514 40.61 -9.99 47.30
N GLY A 515 39.69 -10.25 48.25
CA GLY A 515 39.81 -9.66 49.59
C GLY A 515 38.58 -9.00 50.24
N THR A 516 37.87 -9.79 51.07
CA THR A 516 37.29 -9.41 52.39
C THR A 516 36.00 -8.56 52.52
N ASP A 517 34.96 -9.25 53.00
CA ASP A 517 34.08 -8.96 54.17
C ASP A 517 33.74 -7.51 54.59
N ARG A 518 32.43 -7.24 54.80
CA ARG A 518 31.77 -7.32 56.13
C ARG A 518 30.26 -6.99 56.12
N PHE A 519 29.47 -7.81 56.86
CA PHE A 519 28.38 -7.50 57.83
C PHE A 519 27.36 -6.37 57.48
N ASP A 520 26.03 -6.46 57.66
CA ASP A 520 25.15 -7.33 58.48
C ASP A 520 23.77 -7.46 57.77
N SER A 521 23.09 -8.62 57.73
CA SER A 521 22.25 -9.28 58.76
C SER A 521 20.89 -8.64 59.06
N GLU A 522 19.82 -9.21 58.49
CA GLU A 522 18.60 -9.77 59.15
C GLU A 522 17.68 -10.27 58.00
N GLY A 523 17.30 -11.55 57.86
CA GLY A 523 16.51 -12.40 58.78
C GLY A 523 15.02 -12.23 58.42
N ASN A 524 14.24 -13.20 57.90
CA ASN A 524 14.09 -14.64 58.19
C ASN A 524 13.24 -15.26 57.03
N ALA A 525 13.59 -16.33 56.30
CA ALA A 525 13.45 -17.77 56.64
C ALA A 525 12.05 -18.17 57.20
N HIS A 526 11.36 -19.26 56.81
CA HIS A 526 11.58 -20.49 55.99
C HIS A 526 10.26 -20.84 55.24
N ASN A 527 10.21 -21.53 54.07
CA ASN A 527 10.53 -22.95 53.78
C ASN A 527 9.59 -23.93 54.55
N VAL A 528 8.99 -25.02 54.02
CA VAL A 528 9.39 -26.00 52.99
C VAL A 528 8.16 -26.64 52.28
N SER A 529 8.38 -27.07 51.02
CA SER A 529 7.64 -28.06 50.18
C SER A 529 6.97 -29.27 50.87
N THR A 530 5.85 -29.79 50.32
CA THR A 530 5.73 -31.13 49.67
C THR A 530 4.32 -31.43 49.09
N ASP A 531 4.29 -32.01 47.89
CA ASP A 531 3.18 -32.70 47.18
C ASP A 531 3.08 -34.19 47.67
N PRO A 532 2.18 -35.11 47.23
CA PRO A 532 0.99 -35.02 46.34
C PRO A 532 -0.28 -35.83 46.76
N SER A 533 -1.34 -35.69 45.94
CA SER A 533 -2.41 -36.70 45.61
C SER A 533 -3.47 -37.23 46.61
N ASP A 534 -4.72 -37.23 46.10
CA ASP A 534 -5.73 -38.34 46.04
C ASP A 534 -7.11 -38.29 46.77
N THR A 535 -8.16 -38.29 45.93
CA THR A 535 -9.52 -38.90 46.03
C THR A 535 -10.65 -38.48 47.01
N SER A 536 -11.78 -38.06 46.39
CA SER A 536 -13.21 -38.36 46.70
C SER A 536 -13.85 -37.85 48.02
N HIS A 537 -15.10 -37.34 48.06
CA HIS A 537 -16.34 -37.96 47.53
C HIS A 537 -17.57 -37.00 47.57
N ALA A 538 -18.50 -37.14 46.60
CA ALA A 538 -19.94 -36.76 46.62
C ALA A 538 -20.34 -35.26 46.85
N SER A 539 -21.49 -34.74 46.38
CA SER A 539 -22.36 -34.97 45.19
C SER A 539 -23.22 -33.67 45.02
N ASP A 540 -24.20 -33.47 44.13
CA ASP A 540 -25.00 -34.32 43.22
C ASP A 540 -25.67 -33.46 42.12
N GLY A 541 -26.55 -34.04 41.26
CA GLY A 541 -27.68 -33.29 40.67
C GLY A 541 -27.63 -32.90 39.17
N LEU A 542 -27.68 -33.89 38.27
CA LEU A 542 -28.18 -33.74 36.89
C LEU A 542 -29.68 -34.12 36.81
N PRO A 543 -30.36 -33.78 35.70
CA PRO A 543 -31.18 -34.82 35.06
C PRO A 543 -30.93 -34.97 33.55
N HIS A 544 -31.32 -36.14 33.05
CA HIS A 544 -30.99 -36.66 31.72
C HIS A 544 -32.02 -36.31 30.63
N ASN A 545 -31.55 -36.32 29.40
CA ASN A 545 -32.32 -36.32 28.16
C ASN A 545 -33.22 -37.56 28.01
N THR A 546 -34.43 -37.41 27.46
CA THR A 546 -35.24 -38.52 26.89
C THR A 546 -35.77 -38.14 25.51
N ASN A 547 -35.52 -39.03 24.56
CA ASN A 547 -35.85 -38.94 23.15
C ASN A 547 -37.09 -39.80 22.85
N GLU A 548 -38.12 -39.27 22.18
CA GLU A 548 -39.07 -40.11 21.43
C GLU A 548 -39.80 -39.29 20.34
N ALA A 549 -40.34 -39.99 19.34
CA ALA A 549 -40.64 -39.42 18.04
C ALA A 549 -42.06 -39.76 17.54
N ASN A 550 -42.42 -39.10 16.43
CA ASN A 550 -43.12 -39.65 15.27
C ASN A 550 -44.64 -39.39 15.10
N ARG A 551 -44.99 -39.17 13.82
CA ARG A 551 -46.32 -39.02 13.16
C ARG A 551 -47.09 -37.70 13.41
N ALA A 552 -47.54 -36.93 12.40
CA ALA A 552 -47.99 -37.14 11.00
C ALA A 552 -49.53 -37.12 10.86
N ASP A 553 -49.95 -36.91 9.60
CA ASP A 553 -51.31 -36.90 9.04
C ASP A 553 -52.08 -35.56 9.18
N ASP A 554 -52.85 -35.07 8.20
CA ASP A 554 -52.76 -35.14 6.71
C ASP A 554 -53.81 -34.19 6.08
N ALA A 555 -53.84 -34.08 4.74
CA ALA A 555 -54.98 -33.62 3.90
C ALA A 555 -55.36 -32.09 3.93
N ASP A 556 -55.88 -31.47 2.86
CA ASP A 556 -55.93 -31.83 1.42
C ASP A 556 -56.30 -30.62 0.55
N ASN A 557 -56.19 -30.81 -0.78
CA ASN A 557 -57.09 -30.29 -1.84
C ASN A 557 -56.48 -29.39 -2.95
N ASP A 558 -55.78 -30.05 -3.88
CA ASP A 558 -56.17 -30.23 -5.29
C ASP A 558 -56.60 -29.03 -6.19
N GLY A 559 -55.91 -28.93 -7.34
CA GLY A 559 -56.59 -29.04 -8.65
C GLY A 559 -56.83 -27.77 -9.49
N GLY A 560 -56.27 -27.72 -10.71
CA GLY A 560 -56.73 -26.75 -11.73
C GLY A 560 -55.79 -26.44 -12.90
N GLU A 561 -55.53 -27.38 -13.81
CA GLU A 561 -55.02 -27.06 -15.15
C GLU A 561 -56.08 -26.31 -15.99
N ASN A 562 -55.66 -25.38 -16.88
CA ASN A 562 -56.29 -25.27 -18.20
C ASN A 562 -55.34 -24.68 -19.27
N THR A 563 -55.73 -24.86 -20.53
CA THR A 563 -54.92 -24.77 -21.76
C THR A 563 -55.54 -23.83 -22.80
N GLY A 564 -54.79 -23.53 -23.87
CA GLY A 564 -55.26 -22.86 -25.10
C GLY A 564 -54.78 -21.39 -25.21
N ASP A 565 -53.97 -20.93 -26.16
CA ASP A 565 -53.88 -21.10 -27.65
C ASP A 565 -54.53 -19.93 -28.42
N GLY A 566 -53.92 -19.54 -29.56
CA GLY A 566 -54.32 -18.46 -30.48
C GLY A 566 -53.34 -17.26 -30.53
N THR A 567 -52.44 -17.13 -31.53
CA THR A 567 -52.62 -16.45 -32.86
C THR A 567 -52.91 -14.94 -32.76
N GLU A 568 -52.31 -13.97 -33.46
CA GLU A 568 -51.38 -13.80 -34.62
C GLU A 568 -50.73 -12.38 -34.42
N GLY A 569 -49.68 -11.86 -35.08
CA GLY A 569 -49.02 -12.20 -36.33
C GLY A 569 -49.20 -11.10 -37.39
N PHE A 570 -48.31 -10.07 -37.45
CA PHE A 570 -47.97 -9.18 -38.62
C PHE A 570 -47.03 -8.03 -38.13
N THR A 571 -45.72 -8.03 -38.40
CA THR A 571 -44.98 -7.52 -39.59
C THR A 571 -45.03 -6.00 -39.88
N ASP A 572 -43.90 -5.34 -39.59
CA ASP A 572 -42.96 -4.76 -40.57
C ASP A 572 -43.28 -3.46 -41.35
N ARG A 573 -42.19 -2.73 -41.66
CA ARG A 573 -42.01 -1.46 -42.40
C ARG A 573 -42.28 -0.16 -41.62
N GLN A 574 -41.52 0.92 -41.85
CA GLN A 574 -40.59 1.19 -42.97
C GLN A 574 -39.36 2.01 -42.53
#